data_AF-A0AAE4EZM8-F1
#
_entry.id   AF-A0AAE4EZM8-F1
#
_cell.length_a   1.000
_cell.length_b   1.000
_cell.length_c   1.000
_cell.angle_alpha   90.00
_cell.angle_beta   90.00
_cell.angle_gamma   90.00
#
_symmetry.space_group_name_H-M   'P 1'
#
loop_
_entity.id
_entity.type
_entity.pdbx_description
1 polymer ?
#
loop_
_entity_poly.entity_id
_entity_poly.type
_entity_poly.pdbx_seq_one_letter_code
_entity_poly.pdbx_strand_id
1 'polypeptide(L)'
;MPDEATCGTSERTHVSQWVLGLPATGAALLTVAALEVFSPTLALTGPVFLWSLPAIVVVAAVFAGPVAVVGAVVGYVGYQLYHGAVAFWPTLGYLAFGFALCAFLETSGPGPPNRSTAVSARWLSRFFAVVAVASLYLGVMTAWGYELTGQFSFFPTSVFLAVNAFLSAALFGGLGAVTLTQSATVMQYLSWSRNSQSSFKSLTDSDQSWPRVLVFVPVAWFLLGNGISVGFHIVERISAIHFRRRGFEPLLMLKRSPLVGQPGSGIQVALGAAAVTVLVLVVLRWQLSRLE
;
A
#
# COMPACT_ATOMS: atom_id res chain seq x y z
N MET A 1 -21.19 17.86 -49.72
CA MET A 1 -21.33 17.12 -48.45
C MET A 1 -19.96 16.59 -48.05
N PRO A 2 -19.22 17.39 -47.29
CA PRO A 2 -18.37 16.84 -46.24
C PRO A 2 -18.47 17.63 -44.92
N ASP A 3 -18.03 16.97 -43.84
CA ASP A 3 -17.45 17.50 -42.60
C ASP A 3 -18.31 18.22 -41.56
N GLU A 4 -18.82 17.46 -40.58
CA GLU A 4 -19.29 18.00 -39.29
C GLU A 4 -19.14 16.99 -38.12
N ALA A 5 -18.03 16.25 -38.04
CA ALA A 5 -17.85 15.18 -37.02
C ALA A 5 -16.62 15.29 -36.10
N THR A 6 -15.83 16.37 -36.16
CA THR A 6 -14.54 16.45 -35.42
C THR A 6 -14.51 17.45 -34.24
N CYS A 7 -15.60 18.16 -33.93
CA CYS A 7 -15.58 19.25 -32.94
C CYS A 7 -16.02 18.85 -31.51
N GLY A 8 -16.17 17.55 -31.19
CA GLY A 8 -16.72 17.11 -29.88
C GLY A 8 -15.76 16.37 -28.94
N THR A 9 -14.60 15.92 -29.43
CA THR A 9 -13.69 15.05 -28.65
C THR A 9 -12.59 15.81 -27.92
N SER A 10 -12.15 16.96 -28.43
CA SER A 10 -11.09 17.78 -27.84
C SER A 10 -11.51 18.46 -26.52
N GLU A 11 -12.77 18.88 -26.42
CA GLU A 11 -13.27 19.62 -25.24
C GLU A 11 -13.45 18.70 -24.02
N ARG A 12 -13.87 17.43 -24.24
CA ARG A 12 -13.99 16.43 -23.16
C ARG A 12 -12.64 16.00 -22.57
N THR A 13 -11.58 15.96 -23.38
CA THR A 13 -10.22 15.63 -22.90
C THR A 13 -9.61 16.74 -22.06
N HIS A 14 -9.92 18.01 -22.35
CA HIS A 14 -9.43 19.12 -21.54
C HIS A 14 -10.12 19.19 -20.19
N VAL A 15 -11.45 19.05 -20.12
CA VAL A 15 -12.18 19.10 -18.85
C VAL A 15 -11.79 17.93 -17.93
N SER A 16 -11.53 16.73 -18.46
CA SER A 16 -11.12 15.58 -17.64
C SER A 16 -9.73 15.73 -17.01
N GLN A 17 -8.78 16.40 -17.69
CA GLN A 17 -7.44 16.65 -17.17
C GLN A 17 -7.43 17.63 -15.98
N TRP A 18 -8.24 18.69 -16.03
CA TRP A 18 -8.37 19.64 -14.92
C TRP A 18 -9.04 19.01 -13.68
N VAL A 19 -10.03 18.14 -13.89
CA VAL A 19 -10.75 17.43 -12.82
C VAL A 19 -9.86 16.41 -12.10
N LEU A 20 -8.91 15.77 -12.82
CA LEU A 20 -7.94 14.83 -12.24
C LEU A 20 -6.71 15.53 -11.65
N GLY A 21 -6.29 16.66 -12.22
CA GLY A 21 -5.10 17.39 -11.80
C GLY A 21 -5.22 18.05 -10.43
N LEU A 22 -6.37 18.66 -10.12
CA LEU A 22 -6.64 19.35 -8.85
C LEU A 22 -6.50 18.46 -7.60
N PRO A 23 -7.10 17.26 -7.52
CA PRO A 23 -6.94 16.39 -6.35
C PRO A 23 -5.51 15.85 -6.21
N ALA A 24 -4.81 15.60 -7.31
CA ALA A 24 -3.41 15.16 -7.27
C ALA A 24 -2.47 16.27 -6.77
N THR A 25 -2.56 17.47 -7.34
CA THR A 25 -1.71 18.60 -6.95
C THR A 25 -2.03 19.08 -5.54
N GLY A 26 -3.31 19.14 -5.18
CA GLY A 26 -3.74 19.45 -3.81
C GLY A 26 -3.19 18.46 -2.79
N ALA A 27 -3.30 17.15 -3.07
CA ALA A 27 -2.75 16.12 -2.19
C ALA A 27 -1.21 16.19 -2.10
N ALA A 28 -0.53 16.48 -3.20
CA ALA A 28 0.93 16.65 -3.22
C ALA A 28 1.38 17.81 -2.33
N LEU A 29 0.78 18.99 -2.51
CA LEU A 29 1.10 20.18 -1.73
C LEU A 29 0.78 20.00 -0.25
N LEU A 30 -0.38 19.41 0.06
CA LEU A 30 -0.77 19.12 1.44
C LEU A 30 0.17 18.11 2.08
N THR A 31 0.65 17.12 1.33
CA THR A 31 1.63 16.15 1.85
C THR A 31 2.94 16.83 2.18
N VAL A 32 3.48 17.66 1.28
CA VAL A 32 4.71 18.42 1.55
C VAL A 32 4.54 19.30 2.79
N ALA A 33 3.47 20.10 2.84
CA ALA A 33 3.19 20.97 3.98
C ALA A 33 3.03 20.19 5.30
N ALA A 34 2.32 19.06 5.27
CA ALA A 34 2.14 18.22 6.45
C ALA A 34 3.45 17.59 6.92
N LEU A 35 4.32 17.15 6.00
CA LEU A 35 5.63 16.60 6.35
C LEU A 35 6.57 17.64 6.95
N GLU A 36 6.54 18.88 6.44
CA GLU A 36 7.29 20.00 7.00
C GLU A 36 6.83 20.36 8.42
N VAL A 37 5.51 20.39 8.64
CA VAL A 37 4.94 20.78 9.96
C VAL A 37 5.06 19.67 11.00
N PHE A 38 4.78 18.42 10.62
CA PHE A 38 4.63 17.33 11.56
C PHE A 38 5.83 16.37 11.60
N SER A 39 6.84 16.59 10.77
CA SER A 39 7.95 15.66 10.55
C SER A 39 7.47 14.31 9.97
N PRO A 40 8.35 13.50 9.35
CA PRO A 40 8.00 12.14 8.91
C PRO A 40 7.57 11.22 10.06
N THR A 41 7.99 11.52 11.29
CA THR A 41 7.68 10.78 12.52
C THR A 41 6.84 11.61 13.49
N LEU A 42 5.60 11.18 13.73
CA LEU A 42 4.61 11.85 14.59
C LEU A 42 4.80 11.52 16.08
N ALA A 43 5.15 10.28 16.40
CA ALA A 43 5.37 9.84 17.78
C ALA A 43 6.28 8.60 17.82
N LEU A 44 6.96 8.43 18.96
CA LEU A 44 7.88 7.34 19.20
C LEU A 44 7.52 6.65 20.52
N THR A 45 7.11 5.39 20.46
CA THR A 45 6.77 4.60 21.65
C THR A 45 7.51 3.26 21.57
N GLY A 46 8.75 3.24 22.05
CA GLY A 46 9.63 2.06 21.95
C GLY A 46 9.98 1.72 20.50
N PRO A 47 9.87 0.45 20.05
CA PRO A 47 10.20 0.05 18.67
C PRO A 47 9.13 0.46 17.64
N VAL A 48 8.03 1.08 18.08
CA VAL A 48 6.93 1.52 17.23
C VAL A 48 7.09 3.00 16.90
N PHE A 49 7.10 3.30 15.60
CA PHE A 49 7.17 4.66 15.07
C PHE A 49 5.85 4.98 14.37
N LEU A 50 5.21 6.08 14.77
CA LEU A 50 4.03 6.57 14.07
C LEU A 50 4.48 7.53 12.97
N TRP A 51 4.09 7.26 11.73
CA TRP A 51 4.45 8.05 10.55
C TRP A 51 3.28 8.88 10.03
N SER A 52 3.58 10.07 9.56
CA SER A 52 2.58 10.98 8.97
C SER A 52 2.08 10.47 7.61
N LEU A 53 2.92 9.81 6.81
CA LEU A 53 2.54 9.36 5.46
C LEU A 53 1.42 8.33 5.38
N PRO A 54 1.45 7.20 6.11
CA PRO A 54 0.32 6.27 6.09
C PRO A 54 -1.01 6.96 6.43
N ALA A 55 -1.00 7.92 7.35
CA ALA A 55 -2.19 8.68 7.73
C ALA A 55 -2.68 9.59 6.58
N ILE A 56 -1.76 10.33 5.95
CA ILE A 56 -2.07 11.20 4.79
C ILE A 56 -2.61 10.38 3.63
N VAL A 57 -1.96 9.25 3.30
CA VAL A 57 -2.39 8.35 2.21
C VAL A 57 -3.78 7.78 2.48
N VAL A 58 -4.11 7.44 3.73
CA VAL A 58 -5.46 6.99 4.10
C VAL A 58 -6.51 8.06 3.86
N VAL A 59 -6.25 9.28 4.34
CA VAL A 59 -7.18 10.40 4.13
C VAL A 59 -7.35 10.68 2.64
N ALA A 60 -6.25 10.72 1.88
CA ALA A 60 -6.28 10.91 0.43
C ALA A 60 -7.11 9.82 -0.28
N ALA A 61 -6.87 8.55 0.04
CA ALA A 61 -7.59 7.41 -0.53
C ALA A 61 -9.08 7.42 -0.20
N VAL A 62 -9.46 7.70 1.05
CA VAL A 62 -10.85 7.68 1.52
C VAL A 62 -11.68 8.76 0.81
N PHE A 63 -11.12 9.95 0.61
CA PHE A 63 -11.88 11.10 0.13
C PHE A 63 -11.72 11.41 -1.35
N ALA A 64 -10.53 11.22 -1.91
CA ALA A 64 -10.19 11.64 -3.26
C ALA A 64 -9.59 10.52 -4.12
N GLY A 65 -9.65 9.28 -3.62
CA GLY A 65 -9.39 8.08 -4.41
C GLY A 65 -7.93 7.89 -4.83
N PRO A 66 -7.68 7.03 -5.85
CA PRO A 66 -6.32 6.62 -6.23
C PRO A 66 -5.47 7.77 -6.80
N VAL A 67 -6.10 8.77 -7.42
CA VAL A 67 -5.40 9.94 -7.98
C VAL A 67 -4.78 10.79 -6.88
N ALA A 68 -5.51 10.97 -5.77
CA ALA A 68 -4.98 11.68 -4.61
C ALA A 68 -3.91 10.88 -3.87
N VAL A 69 -3.97 9.54 -3.88
CA VAL A 69 -2.88 8.68 -3.39
C VAL A 69 -1.60 8.94 -4.19
N VAL A 70 -1.69 8.96 -5.52
CA VAL A 70 -0.54 9.28 -6.38
C VAL A 70 -0.02 10.68 -6.06
N GLY A 71 -0.91 11.67 -5.95
CA GLY A 71 -0.57 13.03 -5.54
C GLY A 71 0.19 13.06 -4.21
N ALA A 72 -0.32 12.38 -3.18
CA ALA A 72 0.31 12.31 -1.87
C ALA A 72 1.72 11.70 -1.94
N VAL A 73 1.89 10.59 -2.66
CA VAL A 73 3.22 9.98 -2.82
C VAL A 73 4.16 10.87 -3.63
N VAL A 74 3.68 11.54 -4.69
CA VAL A 74 4.49 12.51 -5.44
C VAL A 74 4.93 13.66 -4.54
N GLY A 75 4.06 14.16 -3.67
CA GLY A 75 4.40 15.14 -2.64
C GLY A 75 5.50 14.64 -1.71
N TYR A 76 5.42 13.39 -1.26
CA TYR A 76 6.48 12.76 -0.46
C TYR A 76 7.82 12.66 -1.21
N VAL A 77 7.80 12.28 -2.48
CA VAL A 77 9.02 12.25 -3.32
C VAL A 77 9.59 13.66 -3.48
N GLY A 78 8.75 14.68 -3.67
CA GLY A 78 9.17 16.08 -3.73
C GLY A 78 9.84 16.54 -2.43
N TYR A 79 9.24 16.22 -1.27
CA TYR A 79 9.81 16.49 0.05
C TYR A 79 11.19 15.81 0.23
N GLN A 80 11.30 14.57 -0.23
CA GLN A 80 12.53 13.79 -0.19
C GLN A 80 13.64 14.35 -1.08
N LEU A 81 13.29 14.73 -2.31
CA LEU A 81 14.19 15.40 -3.24
C LEU A 81 14.70 16.72 -2.68
N TYR A 82 13.82 17.51 -2.04
CA TYR A 82 14.19 18.76 -1.39
C TYR A 82 15.22 18.55 -0.27
N HIS A 83 15.12 17.44 0.48
CA HIS A 83 16.08 17.06 1.51
C HIS A 83 17.27 16.22 1.00
N GLY A 84 17.39 16.03 -0.32
CA GLY A 84 18.54 15.36 -0.96
C GLY A 84 18.60 13.84 -0.81
N ALA A 85 17.51 13.17 -0.42
CA ALA A 85 17.48 11.72 -0.24
C ALA A 85 16.19 11.11 -0.79
N VAL A 86 16.28 10.11 -1.68
CA VAL A 86 15.11 9.42 -2.26
C VAL A 86 15.09 7.96 -1.85
N ALA A 87 14.16 7.63 -0.96
CA ALA A 87 13.84 6.29 -0.52
C ALA A 87 12.85 5.64 -1.50
N PHE A 88 13.40 5.01 -2.53
CA PHE A 88 12.63 4.36 -3.59
C PHE A 88 11.68 3.27 -3.07
N TRP A 89 12.18 2.36 -2.22
CA TRP A 89 11.37 1.22 -1.73
C TRP A 89 10.18 1.64 -0.85
N PRO A 90 10.35 2.53 0.14
CA PRO A 90 9.19 3.08 0.87
C PRO A 90 8.18 3.76 -0.04
N THR A 91 8.64 4.49 -1.07
CA THR A 91 7.76 5.18 -2.03
C THR A 91 6.87 4.17 -2.77
N LEU A 92 7.44 3.08 -3.28
CA LEU A 92 6.67 1.99 -3.89
C LEU A 92 5.72 1.33 -2.88
N GLY A 93 6.17 1.13 -1.65
CA GLY A 93 5.35 0.59 -0.58
C GLY A 93 4.13 1.47 -0.26
N TYR A 94 4.29 2.80 -0.22
CA TYR A 94 3.20 3.73 0.03
C TYR A 94 2.19 3.77 -1.12
N LEU A 95 2.66 3.65 -2.38
CA LEU A 95 1.76 3.48 -3.53
C LEU A 95 0.96 2.19 -3.40
N ALA A 96 1.63 1.05 -3.17
CA ALA A 96 0.96 -0.24 -3.03
C ALA A 96 -0.08 -0.23 -1.89
N PHE A 97 0.27 0.38 -0.75
CA PHE A 97 -0.64 0.61 0.37
C PHE A 97 -1.87 1.42 -0.03
N GLY A 98 -1.68 2.59 -0.64
CA GLY A 98 -2.80 3.46 -0.99
C GLY A 98 -3.70 2.87 -2.09
N PHE A 99 -3.13 2.21 -3.10
CA PHE A 99 -3.91 1.52 -4.13
C PHE A 99 -4.70 0.34 -3.56
N ALA A 100 -4.10 -0.47 -2.69
CA ALA A 100 -4.80 -1.54 -1.99
C ALA A 100 -5.95 -0.97 -1.17
N LEU A 101 -5.72 0.13 -0.45
CA LEU A 101 -6.73 0.80 0.34
C LEU A 101 -7.91 1.29 -0.52
N CYS A 102 -7.64 1.93 -1.66
CA CYS A 102 -8.70 2.34 -2.60
C CYS A 102 -9.51 1.12 -3.10
N ALA A 103 -8.84 0.07 -3.58
CA ALA A 103 -9.49 -1.12 -4.12
C ALA A 103 -10.37 -1.84 -3.08
N PHE A 104 -9.90 -1.91 -1.83
CA PHE A 104 -10.64 -2.56 -0.75
C PHE A 104 -11.79 -1.70 -0.20
N LEU A 105 -11.62 -0.38 -0.13
CA LEU A 105 -12.69 0.53 0.29
C LEU A 105 -13.84 0.56 -0.72
N GLU A 106 -13.55 0.41 -2.01
CA GLU A 106 -14.58 0.34 -3.06
C GLU A 106 -15.34 -0.98 -3.08
N THR A 107 -14.65 -2.11 -2.80
CA THR A 107 -15.27 -3.44 -2.76
C THR A 107 -16.08 -3.69 -1.48
N SER A 108 -15.83 -2.94 -0.41
CA SER A 108 -16.43 -3.17 0.92
C SER A 108 -17.84 -2.57 1.13
N GLY A 109 -18.47 -2.02 0.09
CA GLY A 109 -19.84 -1.48 0.12
C GLY A 109 -19.92 0.03 0.37
N PRO A 110 -21.14 0.60 0.59
CA PRO A 110 -21.36 2.03 0.55
C PRO A 110 -20.40 2.76 1.49
N GLY A 111 -19.85 3.87 0.96
CA GLY A 111 -18.78 4.67 1.57
C GLY A 111 -19.11 5.23 2.95
N PRO A 112 -18.31 6.19 3.45
CA PRO A 112 -18.48 6.70 4.81
C PRO A 112 -19.95 7.09 5.09
N PRO A 113 -20.44 6.81 6.31
CA PRO A 113 -21.84 7.02 6.67
C PRO A 113 -22.27 8.46 6.35
N ASN A 114 -23.49 8.58 5.84
CA ASN A 114 -24.09 9.88 5.53
C ASN A 114 -24.20 10.71 6.82
N ARG A 115 -24.26 12.04 6.67
CA ARG A 115 -24.22 13.10 7.71
C ARG A 115 -25.04 12.88 9.00
N SER A 116 -25.98 11.93 9.02
CA SER A 116 -26.92 11.65 10.12
C SER A 116 -26.77 10.28 10.79
N THR A 117 -25.91 9.38 10.28
CA THR A 117 -25.70 8.07 10.91
C THR A 117 -24.38 8.04 11.68
N ALA A 118 -24.46 7.75 12.98
CA ALA A 118 -23.29 7.46 13.78
C ALA A 118 -22.39 6.44 13.05
N VAL A 119 -21.07 6.63 13.13
CA VAL A 119 -20.10 5.69 12.55
C VAL A 119 -20.41 4.29 13.06
N SER A 120 -20.97 3.45 12.18
CA SER A 120 -21.40 2.12 12.60
C SER A 120 -20.18 1.28 12.97
N ALA A 121 -20.30 0.47 14.03
CA ALA A 121 -19.25 -0.47 14.42
C ALA A 121 -18.83 -1.40 13.27
N ARG A 122 -19.77 -1.71 12.36
CA ARG A 122 -19.52 -2.51 11.14
C ARG A 122 -18.66 -1.78 10.11
N TRP A 123 -18.83 -0.47 9.94
CA TRP A 123 -17.97 0.33 9.05
C TRP A 123 -16.56 0.43 9.62
N LEU A 124 -16.47 0.70 10.93
CA LEU A 124 -15.19 0.83 11.62
C LEU A 124 -14.38 -0.48 11.58
N SER A 125 -15.03 -1.63 11.84
CA SER A 125 -14.36 -2.93 11.76
C SER A 125 -13.86 -3.26 10.36
N ARG A 126 -14.64 -2.92 9.31
CA ARG A 126 -14.22 -3.07 7.91
C ARG A 126 -13.04 -2.16 7.59
N PHE A 127 -13.10 -0.90 8.01
CA PHE A 127 -12.00 0.05 7.81
C PHE A 127 -10.70 -0.48 8.43
N PHE A 128 -10.72 -0.93 9.69
CA PHE A 128 -9.54 -1.51 10.34
C PHE A 128 -9.03 -2.76 9.61
N ALA A 129 -9.92 -3.64 9.15
CA ALA A 129 -9.52 -4.84 8.39
C ALA A 129 -8.84 -4.47 7.06
N VAL A 130 -9.40 -3.50 6.34
CA VAL A 130 -8.85 -3.00 5.08
C VAL A 130 -7.49 -2.32 5.29
N VAL A 131 -7.37 -1.47 6.32
CA VAL A 131 -6.10 -0.84 6.70
C VAL A 131 -5.06 -1.87 7.12
N ALA A 132 -5.45 -2.92 7.84
CA ALA A 132 -4.54 -4.00 8.23
C ALA A 132 -3.96 -4.72 7.01
N VAL A 133 -4.81 -5.13 6.05
CA VAL A 133 -4.34 -5.79 4.83
C VAL A 133 -3.50 -4.85 3.96
N ALA A 134 -3.92 -3.60 3.79
CA ALA A 134 -3.14 -2.61 3.04
C ALA A 134 -1.75 -2.40 3.68
N SER A 135 -1.67 -2.37 5.01
CA SER A 135 -0.40 -2.18 5.74
C SER A 135 0.59 -3.33 5.49
N LEU A 136 0.09 -4.55 5.24
CA LEU A 136 0.95 -5.66 4.83
C LEU A 136 1.64 -5.39 3.50
N TYR A 137 0.96 -4.77 2.52
CA TYR A 137 1.59 -4.39 1.25
C TYR A 137 2.79 -3.47 1.45
N LEU A 138 2.64 -2.42 2.27
CA LEU A 138 3.75 -1.52 2.60
C LEU A 138 4.89 -2.28 3.26
N GLY A 139 4.58 -3.14 4.25
CA GLY A 139 5.57 -3.91 4.97
C GLY A 139 6.35 -4.88 4.09
N VAL A 140 5.66 -5.73 3.31
CA VAL A 140 6.33 -6.76 2.48
C VAL A 140 7.06 -6.15 1.28
N MET A 141 6.48 -5.16 0.60
CA MET A 141 7.12 -4.55 -0.57
C MET A 141 8.40 -3.81 -0.18
N THR A 142 8.33 -3.02 0.89
CA THR A 142 9.47 -2.22 1.34
C THR A 142 10.57 -3.12 1.92
N ALA A 143 10.19 -4.11 2.74
CA ALA A 143 11.16 -5.05 3.31
C ALA A 143 11.82 -5.92 2.23
N TRP A 144 11.09 -6.33 1.21
CA TRP A 144 11.66 -7.03 0.04
C TRP A 144 12.64 -6.14 -0.72
N GLY A 145 12.32 -4.86 -0.90
CA GLY A 145 13.23 -3.88 -1.50
C GLY A 145 14.53 -3.69 -0.71
N TYR A 146 14.43 -3.67 0.62
CA TYR A 146 15.61 -3.62 1.49
C TYR A 146 16.42 -4.91 1.46
N GLU A 147 15.77 -6.07 1.36
CA GLU A 147 16.45 -7.35 1.18
C GLU A 147 17.22 -7.39 -0.16
N LEU A 148 16.57 -6.93 -1.24
CA LEU A 148 17.17 -6.83 -2.59
C LEU A 148 18.42 -5.95 -2.63
N THR A 149 18.42 -4.89 -1.83
CA THR A 149 19.53 -3.92 -1.78
C THR A 149 20.54 -4.23 -0.68
N GLY A 150 20.33 -5.31 0.09
CA GLY A 150 21.19 -5.69 1.21
C GLY A 150 21.20 -4.67 2.36
N GLN A 151 20.19 -3.80 2.45
CA GLN A 151 20.12 -2.76 3.49
C GLN A 151 19.62 -3.32 4.82
N PHE A 152 18.52 -4.07 4.80
CA PHE A 152 17.89 -4.64 5.98
C PHE A 152 17.33 -6.01 5.67
N SER A 153 17.34 -6.88 6.68
CA SER A 153 16.74 -8.22 6.60
C SER A 153 15.21 -8.14 6.58
N PHE A 154 14.56 -9.05 5.85
CA PHE A 154 13.10 -9.08 5.66
C PHE A 154 12.34 -9.21 7.00
N PHE A 155 12.78 -10.11 7.87
CA PHE A 155 12.42 -10.11 9.29
C PHE A 155 13.56 -9.45 10.08
N PRO A 156 13.27 -8.57 11.06
CA PRO A 156 11.94 -8.16 11.54
C PRO A 156 11.34 -6.96 10.79
N THR A 157 11.99 -6.48 9.74
CA THR A 157 11.66 -5.21 9.06
C THR A 157 10.22 -5.17 8.55
N SER A 158 9.76 -6.21 7.85
CA SER A 158 8.38 -6.26 7.33
C SER A 158 7.32 -6.16 8.42
N VAL A 159 7.58 -6.75 9.60
CA VAL A 159 6.67 -6.71 10.76
C VAL A 159 6.59 -5.29 11.31
N PHE A 160 7.73 -4.64 11.57
CA PHE A 160 7.75 -3.28 12.10
C PHE A 160 7.14 -2.29 11.13
N LEU A 161 7.47 -2.38 9.83
CA LEU A 161 6.88 -1.52 8.81
C LEU A 161 5.36 -1.69 8.73
N ALA A 162 4.85 -2.94 8.74
CA ALA A 162 3.41 -3.21 8.68
C ALA A 162 2.67 -2.74 9.95
N VAL A 163 3.24 -2.95 11.14
CA VAL A 163 2.63 -2.51 12.41
C VAL A 163 2.63 -0.99 12.51
N ASN A 164 3.74 -0.33 12.17
CA ASN A 164 3.85 1.13 12.18
C ASN A 164 2.87 1.75 11.19
N ALA A 165 2.79 1.20 9.97
CA ALA A 165 1.82 1.60 8.98
C ALA A 165 0.38 1.46 9.47
N PHE A 166 0.04 0.30 10.02
CA PHE A 166 -1.29 0.02 10.56
C PHE A 166 -1.66 1.01 11.65
N LEU A 167 -0.82 1.18 12.67
CA LEU A 167 -1.12 2.07 13.78
C LEU A 167 -1.24 3.53 13.32
N SER A 168 -0.35 3.98 12.44
CA SER A 168 -0.38 5.34 11.89
C SER A 168 -1.64 5.60 11.07
N ALA A 169 -1.95 4.67 10.16
CA ALA A 169 -3.12 4.73 9.29
C ALA A 169 -4.43 4.63 10.08
N ALA A 170 -4.47 3.74 11.08
CA ALA A 170 -5.67 3.44 11.82
C ALA A 170 -5.99 4.50 12.89
N LEU A 171 -4.97 5.00 13.58
CA LEU A 171 -5.13 6.04 14.61
C LEU A 171 -5.29 7.42 13.96
N PHE A 172 -4.28 7.90 13.23
CA PHE A 172 -4.29 9.26 12.69
C PHE A 172 -5.10 9.36 11.39
N GLY A 173 -4.93 8.39 10.49
CA GLY A 173 -5.73 8.34 9.25
C GLY A 173 -7.20 8.07 9.54
N GLY A 174 -7.51 7.17 10.47
CA GLY A 174 -8.87 6.89 10.92
C GLY A 174 -9.52 8.09 11.63
N LEU A 175 -8.81 8.73 12.56
CA LEU A 175 -9.29 9.96 13.21
C LEU A 175 -9.54 11.06 12.17
N GLY A 176 -8.59 11.29 11.25
CA GLY A 176 -8.73 12.27 10.17
C GLY A 176 -9.91 11.96 9.25
N ALA A 177 -10.13 10.69 8.91
CA ALA A 177 -11.29 10.28 8.14
C ALA A 177 -12.60 10.57 8.89
N VAL A 178 -12.69 10.23 10.17
CA VAL A 178 -13.90 10.48 10.97
C VAL A 178 -14.16 11.97 11.14
N THR A 179 -13.15 12.78 11.51
CA THR A 179 -13.33 14.23 11.71
C THR A 179 -13.74 14.93 10.42
N LEU A 180 -13.13 14.58 9.29
CA LEU A 180 -13.48 15.17 7.99
C LEU A 180 -14.88 14.75 7.53
N THR A 181 -15.32 13.51 7.80
CA THR A 181 -16.70 13.10 7.50
C THR A 181 -17.76 13.85 8.30
N GLN A 182 -17.43 14.36 9.49
CA GLN A 182 -18.33 15.19 10.29
C GLN A 182 -18.41 16.65 9.80
N SER A 183 -17.43 17.10 9.01
CA SER A 183 -17.38 18.47 8.51
C SER A 183 -18.19 18.65 7.21
N ALA A 184 -19.28 19.40 7.28
CA ALA A 184 -20.26 19.54 6.20
C ALA A 184 -19.70 20.18 4.92
N THR A 185 -18.84 21.19 5.07
CA THR A 185 -18.25 21.96 3.97
C THR A 185 -17.24 21.14 3.17
N VAL A 186 -16.44 20.33 3.88
CA VAL A 186 -15.40 19.50 3.26
C VAL A 186 -16.01 18.30 2.56
N MET A 187 -17.07 17.71 3.13
CA MET A 187 -17.76 16.57 2.53
C MET A 187 -18.42 16.94 1.18
N GLN A 188 -18.95 18.16 1.01
CA GLN A 188 -19.47 18.63 -0.28
C GLN A 188 -18.39 18.74 -1.37
N TYR A 189 -17.24 19.34 -1.06
CA TYR A 189 -16.14 19.47 -2.01
C TYR A 189 -15.48 18.12 -2.35
N LEU A 190 -15.28 17.24 -1.35
CA LEU A 190 -14.61 15.96 -1.55
C LEU A 190 -15.51 14.90 -2.19
N SER A 191 -16.81 14.88 -1.88
CA SER A 191 -17.77 13.97 -2.52
C SER A 191 -17.94 14.27 -4.01
N TRP A 192 -17.82 15.54 -4.43
CA TRP A 192 -17.84 15.92 -5.84
C TRP A 192 -16.66 15.31 -6.62
N SER A 193 -15.45 15.35 -6.05
CA SER A 193 -14.26 14.70 -6.62
C SER A 193 -14.44 13.18 -6.74
N ARG A 194 -14.87 12.52 -5.65
CA ARG A 194 -15.06 11.06 -5.63
C ARG A 194 -16.15 10.58 -6.58
N ASN A 195 -17.26 11.31 -6.69
CA ASN A 195 -18.35 10.98 -7.62
C ASN A 195 -17.95 11.21 -9.08
N SER A 196 -17.08 12.18 -9.36
CA SER A 196 -16.53 12.42 -10.71
C SER A 196 -15.50 11.37 -11.14
N GLN A 197 -14.89 10.67 -10.16
CA GLN A 197 -13.85 9.65 -10.38
C GLN A 197 -14.37 8.21 -10.27
N SER A 198 -15.69 7.99 -10.22
CA SER A 198 -16.31 6.68 -9.97
C SER A 198 -16.13 5.66 -11.12
N SER A 199 -15.02 5.69 -11.85
CA SER A 199 -14.63 4.66 -12.81
C SER A 199 -14.76 3.26 -12.20
N PHE A 200 -14.33 3.08 -10.94
CA PHE A 200 -14.36 1.79 -10.23
C PHE A 200 -15.75 1.23 -9.89
N LYS A 201 -16.81 2.05 -9.93
CA LYS A 201 -18.16 1.58 -9.57
C LYS A 201 -18.82 0.73 -10.66
N SER A 202 -18.33 0.82 -11.90
CA SER A 202 -18.75 0.01 -13.05
C SER A 202 -18.02 -1.35 -13.14
N LEU A 203 -17.15 -1.67 -12.18
CA LEU A 203 -16.10 -2.69 -12.33
C LEU A 203 -16.26 -3.93 -11.43
N THR A 204 -17.41 -4.06 -10.79
CA THR A 204 -17.67 -5.10 -9.77
C THR A 204 -18.68 -6.15 -10.19
N ASP A 205 -19.22 -6.08 -11.41
CA ASP A 205 -20.22 -7.04 -11.92
C ASP A 205 -19.62 -8.28 -12.59
N SER A 206 -18.32 -8.29 -12.92
CA SER A 206 -17.66 -9.44 -13.55
C SER A 206 -16.60 -10.04 -12.62
N ASP A 207 -16.92 -11.22 -12.10
CA ASP A 207 -16.02 -12.19 -11.44
C ASP A 207 -15.48 -11.85 -10.03
N GLN A 208 -16.14 -12.35 -8.98
CA GLN A 208 -15.91 -12.07 -7.55
C GLN A 208 -14.59 -12.62 -6.94
N SER A 209 -13.71 -13.21 -7.74
CA SER A 209 -12.52 -13.93 -7.23
C SER A 209 -11.29 -13.04 -6.98
N TRP A 210 -11.13 -11.94 -7.72
CA TRP A 210 -9.95 -11.07 -7.66
C TRP A 210 -9.70 -10.39 -6.29
N PRO A 211 -10.71 -9.94 -5.52
CA PRO A 211 -10.47 -9.29 -4.22
C PRO A 211 -9.86 -10.27 -3.22
N ARG A 212 -10.22 -11.55 -3.31
CA ARG A 212 -9.66 -12.61 -2.45
C ARG A 212 -8.18 -12.80 -2.72
N VAL A 213 -7.76 -12.75 -3.99
CA VAL A 213 -6.34 -12.89 -4.36
C VAL A 213 -5.53 -11.68 -3.87
N LEU A 214 -6.06 -10.47 -4.00
CA LEU A 214 -5.42 -9.25 -3.47
C LEU A 214 -5.27 -9.25 -1.94
N VAL A 215 -6.13 -9.96 -1.20
CA VAL A 215 -5.94 -10.16 0.25
C VAL A 215 -4.97 -11.31 0.52
N PHE A 216 -5.12 -12.44 -0.19
CA PHE A 216 -4.37 -13.66 0.09
C PHE A 216 -2.88 -13.51 -0.21
N VAL A 217 -2.51 -12.91 -1.35
CA VAL A 217 -1.12 -12.78 -1.77
C VAL A 217 -0.24 -12.02 -0.76
N PRO A 218 -0.57 -10.79 -0.31
CA PRO A 218 0.25 -10.09 0.68
C PRO A 218 0.28 -10.80 2.04
N VAL A 219 -0.81 -11.45 2.45
CA VAL A 219 -0.87 -12.22 3.70
C VAL A 219 0.04 -13.45 3.62
N ALA A 220 -0.08 -14.23 2.54
CA ALA A 220 0.76 -15.40 2.31
C ALA A 220 2.23 -15.00 2.17
N TRP A 221 2.52 -13.92 1.44
CA TRP A 221 3.88 -13.39 1.30
C TRP A 221 4.44 -12.93 2.66
N PHE A 222 3.65 -12.21 3.46
CA PHE A 222 4.05 -11.79 4.79
C PHE A 222 4.36 -13.01 5.69
N LEU A 223 3.47 -13.99 5.74
CA LEU A 223 3.64 -15.18 6.61
C LEU A 223 4.80 -16.06 6.16
N LEU A 224 4.87 -16.39 4.87
CA LEU A 224 5.94 -17.22 4.30
C LEU A 224 7.28 -16.49 4.37
N GLY A 225 7.32 -15.21 4.00
CA GLY A 225 8.54 -14.41 4.05
C GLY A 225 9.10 -14.33 5.47
N ASN A 226 8.26 -13.98 6.46
CA ASN A 226 8.72 -13.94 7.85
C ASN A 226 9.10 -15.33 8.37
N GLY A 227 8.32 -16.38 8.07
CA GLY A 227 8.61 -17.74 8.50
C GLY A 227 9.94 -18.27 7.94
N ILE A 228 10.20 -18.05 6.65
CA ILE A 228 11.45 -18.42 5.99
C ILE A 228 12.62 -17.63 6.60
N SER A 229 12.47 -16.31 6.77
CA SER A 229 13.53 -15.45 7.32
C SER A 229 13.91 -15.85 8.75
N VAL A 230 12.91 -16.09 9.62
CA VAL A 230 13.13 -16.61 10.98
C VAL A 230 13.78 -17.99 10.96
N GLY A 231 13.32 -18.89 10.08
CA GLY A 231 13.88 -20.23 9.91
C GLY A 231 15.38 -20.18 9.59
N PHE A 232 15.78 -19.33 8.64
CA PHE A 232 17.19 -19.14 8.30
C PHE A 232 17.99 -18.54 9.45
N HIS A 233 17.47 -17.52 10.14
CA HIS A 233 18.13 -16.96 11.32
C HIS A 233 18.37 -18.00 12.43
N ILE A 234 17.42 -18.92 12.65
CA ILE A 234 17.58 -20.01 13.62
C ILE A 234 18.66 -20.98 13.15
N VAL A 235 18.63 -21.42 11.89
CA VAL A 235 19.60 -22.36 11.31
C VAL A 235 21.02 -21.79 11.30
N GLU A 236 21.16 -20.51 11.01
CA GLU A 236 22.45 -19.81 11.02
C GLU A 236 23.08 -19.78 12.42
N ARG A 237 22.28 -19.52 13.46
CA ARG A 237 22.72 -19.48 14.86
C ARG A 237 23.11 -20.85 15.41
N ILE A 238 22.55 -21.94 14.91
CA ILE A 238 22.89 -23.29 15.37
C ILE A 238 24.25 -23.72 14.78
N SER A 239 25.18 -24.12 15.65
CA SER A 239 26.49 -24.63 15.24
C SER A 239 26.36 -25.90 14.39
N ALA A 240 27.21 -26.01 13.36
CA ALA A 240 27.24 -27.17 12.46
C ALA A 240 27.46 -28.52 13.18
N ILE A 241 28.06 -28.49 14.37
CA ILE A 241 28.32 -29.68 15.21
C ILE A 241 26.99 -30.29 15.71
N HIS A 242 26.01 -29.45 16.04
CA HIS A 242 24.70 -29.91 16.52
C HIS A 242 23.89 -30.58 15.41
N PHE A 243 24.00 -30.09 14.17
CA PHE A 243 23.36 -30.72 13.02
C PHE A 243 23.94 -32.12 12.72
N ARG A 244 25.27 -32.27 12.78
CA ARG A 244 25.94 -33.58 12.61
C ARG A 244 25.52 -34.57 13.71
N ARG A 245 25.50 -34.14 14.97
CA ARG A 245 25.14 -35.01 16.10
C ARG A 245 23.70 -35.52 16.07
N ARG A 246 22.77 -34.80 15.45
CA ARG A 246 21.35 -35.18 15.35
C ARG A 246 20.96 -35.80 14.01
N GLY A 247 21.93 -36.10 13.13
CA GLY A 247 21.67 -36.68 11.82
C GLY A 247 21.02 -35.74 10.81
N PHE A 248 21.05 -34.42 11.06
CA PHE A 248 20.50 -33.39 10.17
C PHE A 248 21.53 -32.89 9.15
N GLU A 249 22.34 -33.79 8.61
CA GLU A 249 23.39 -33.47 7.66
C GLU A 249 22.89 -32.84 6.35
N PRO A 250 21.67 -33.16 5.82
CA PRO A 250 21.14 -32.46 4.66
C PRO A 250 20.98 -30.93 4.88
N LEU A 251 20.69 -30.49 6.11
CA LEU A 251 20.56 -29.07 6.45
C LEU A 251 21.91 -28.34 6.43
N LEU A 252 23.03 -29.07 6.50
CA LEU A 252 24.36 -28.46 6.35
C LEU A 252 24.65 -28.04 4.91
N MET A 253 23.97 -28.61 3.91
CA MET A 253 24.11 -28.18 2.51
C MET A 253 23.56 -26.77 2.31
N LEU A 254 22.46 -26.41 3.00
CA LEU A 254 21.93 -25.05 3.02
C LEU A 254 22.91 -24.04 3.62
N LYS A 255 23.75 -24.45 4.56
CA LYS A 255 24.76 -23.58 5.20
C LYS A 255 26.06 -23.44 4.40
N ARG A 256 26.33 -24.33 3.44
CA ARG A 256 27.63 -24.47 2.77
C ARG A 256 27.65 -24.16 1.28
N SER A 257 26.50 -23.87 0.65
CA SER A 257 26.44 -23.62 -0.80
C SER A 257 26.92 -22.20 -1.16
N PRO A 258 28.02 -22.03 -1.93
CA PRO A 258 28.53 -20.73 -2.34
C PRO A 258 27.72 -20.09 -3.49
N LEU A 259 26.92 -20.87 -4.23
CA LEU A 259 25.92 -20.36 -5.20
C LEU A 259 24.78 -19.60 -4.51
N VAL A 260 24.75 -19.64 -3.18
CA VAL A 260 23.71 -19.15 -2.30
C VAL A 260 24.41 -18.37 -1.17
N GLY A 261 25.08 -17.27 -1.53
CA GLY A 261 25.95 -16.49 -0.61
C GLY A 261 25.26 -16.00 0.66
N GLN A 262 23.92 -16.01 0.70
CA GLN A 262 23.07 -15.90 1.88
C GLN A 262 21.76 -16.68 1.60
N PRO A 263 21.55 -17.88 2.16
CA PRO A 263 20.45 -18.75 1.77
C PRO A 263 19.06 -18.22 2.12
N GLY A 264 18.96 -17.37 3.14
CA GLY A 264 17.74 -16.65 3.43
C GLY A 264 17.38 -15.63 2.36
N SER A 265 18.32 -14.73 2.01
CA SER A 265 18.00 -13.57 1.18
C SER A 265 17.66 -13.94 -0.26
N GLY A 266 18.37 -14.90 -0.86
CA GLY A 266 18.06 -15.37 -2.22
C GLY A 266 16.64 -15.94 -2.35
N ILE A 267 16.19 -16.70 -1.34
CA ILE A 267 14.83 -17.26 -1.31
C ILE A 267 13.79 -16.16 -1.06
N GLN A 268 14.08 -15.19 -0.19
CA GLN A 268 13.21 -14.03 0.02
C GLN A 268 13.03 -13.21 -1.25
N VAL A 269 14.11 -12.97 -1.98
CA VAL A 269 14.10 -12.25 -3.25
C VAL A 269 13.22 -12.98 -4.27
N ALA A 270 13.41 -14.29 -4.43
CA ALA A 270 12.62 -15.10 -5.35
C ALA A 270 11.13 -15.16 -4.95
N LEU A 271 10.83 -15.31 -3.66
CA LEU A 271 9.46 -15.30 -3.15
C LEU A 271 8.77 -13.97 -3.45
N GLY A 272 9.46 -12.84 -3.22
CA GLY A 272 8.89 -11.53 -3.51
C GLY A 272 8.71 -11.27 -5.01
N ALA A 273 9.64 -11.71 -5.85
CA ALA A 273 9.47 -11.65 -7.31
C ALA A 273 8.25 -12.45 -7.78
N ALA A 274 8.05 -13.65 -7.23
CA ALA A 274 6.86 -14.46 -7.52
C ALA A 274 5.57 -13.76 -7.05
N ALA A 275 5.54 -13.21 -5.83
CA ALA A 275 4.38 -12.50 -5.30
C ALA A 275 4.02 -11.26 -6.14
N VAL A 276 5.02 -10.43 -6.50
CA VAL A 276 4.85 -9.27 -7.39
C VAL A 276 4.31 -9.72 -8.75
N THR A 277 4.85 -10.79 -9.32
CA THR A 277 4.41 -11.33 -10.61
C THR A 277 2.94 -11.75 -10.55
N VAL A 278 2.53 -12.47 -9.49
CA VAL A 278 1.13 -12.86 -9.29
C VAL A 278 0.24 -11.61 -9.17
N LEU A 279 0.64 -10.60 -8.40
CA LEU A 279 -0.13 -9.35 -8.27
C LEU A 279 -0.29 -8.64 -9.61
N VAL A 280 0.79 -8.50 -10.38
CA VAL A 280 0.76 -7.88 -11.71
C VAL A 280 -0.15 -8.67 -12.66
N LEU A 281 -0.05 -10.01 -12.68
CA LEU A 281 -0.91 -10.85 -13.50
C LEU A 281 -2.39 -10.72 -13.13
N VAL A 282 -2.71 -10.60 -11.83
CA VAL A 282 -4.08 -10.37 -11.37
C VAL A 282 -4.59 -9.02 -11.86
N VAL A 283 -3.78 -7.96 -11.75
CA VAL A 283 -4.14 -6.62 -12.23
C VAL A 283 -4.30 -6.61 -13.76
N LEU A 284 -3.39 -7.25 -14.49
CA LEU A 284 -3.44 -7.35 -15.95
C LEU A 284 -4.67 -8.14 -16.41
N ARG A 285 -4.95 -9.29 -15.80
CA ARG A 285 -6.14 -10.09 -16.10
C ARG A 285 -7.41 -9.27 -15.86
N TRP A 286 -7.44 -8.53 -14.77
CA TRP A 286 -8.56 -7.63 -14.46
C TRP A 286 -8.66 -6.44 -15.42
N GLN A 287 -7.57 -5.95 -16.01
CA GLN A 287 -7.66 -4.94 -17.07
C GLN A 287 -8.16 -5.54 -18.38
N LEU A 288 -7.70 -6.73 -18.75
CA LEU A 288 -8.11 -7.42 -19.96
C LEU A 288 -9.60 -7.77 -19.94
N SER A 289 -10.13 -8.23 -18.80
CA SER A 289 -11.56 -8.49 -18.63
C SER A 289 -12.47 -7.26 -18.73
N ARG A 290 -11.90 -6.05 -18.88
CA ARG A 290 -12.65 -4.81 -19.15
C ARG A 290 -12.70 -4.44 -20.63
N LEU A 291 -11.78 -4.99 -21.43
CA LEU A 291 -11.67 -4.69 -22.85
C LEU A 291 -12.53 -5.65 -23.69
N GLU A 292 -12.95 -6.77 -23.11
CA GLU A 292 -13.91 -7.73 -23.64
C GLU A 292 -15.34 -7.36 -23.24
#